data_AF-A0A376ACF9-F1
#
_entry.id   AF-A0A376ACF9-F1
#
_cell.length_a   1.000
_cell.length_b   1.000
_cell.length_c   1.000
_cell.angle_alpha   90.00
_cell.angle_beta   90.00
_cell.angle_gamma   90.00
#
_symmetry.space_group_name_H-M   'P 1'
#
loop_
_entity.id
_entity.type
_entity.pdbx_description
1 polymer ?
#
loop_
_entity_poly.entity_id
_entity_poly.type
_entity_poly.pdbx_seq_one_letter_code
_entity_poly.pdbx_strand_id
1 'polypeptide(L)'
;MVGLMLFVSACTTVPKPAQAPLPADAPLGDCCQKPERYPKGLVALAEPFAPTIGRMVAAVVWRKGDLLRHDAAIDRLLADLRPLDVVAVSNKGRLSGHAIPGHFGHVAIYVGTEAQLRRAGAWDHPAVRKHHAAIRDGALFIEADNKGVHLSTAPAALDADAIALLRPAGLGAMRRRQALTGFYQRVGMPFDYYFDLDTTSCTFCTELVNTVLPEMRLPTRRVYGRRLILPDEVVAATTRGRTGFTFVRYVRAGPDGWEALGRNKVEEDLLAEWSKPERPPQVASLERWTQNRTGRR
;
A
#
# COMPACT_ATOMS: atom_id res chain seq x y z
N MET A 1 -39.83 -16.96 -9.72
CA MET A 1 -39.11 -15.69 -9.47
C MET A 1 -38.19 -15.88 -8.27
N VAL A 2 -36.93 -16.26 -8.50
CA VAL A 2 -35.91 -16.25 -7.45
C VAL A 2 -35.11 -14.97 -7.67
N GLY A 3 -35.30 -14.01 -6.77
CA GLY A 3 -34.65 -12.70 -6.83
C GLY A 3 -33.14 -12.86 -6.65
N LEU A 4 -32.40 -12.55 -7.71
CA LEU A 4 -30.97 -12.31 -7.68
C LEU A 4 -30.74 -10.99 -6.92
N MET A 5 -30.57 -11.05 -5.60
CA MET A 5 -30.03 -9.92 -4.85
C MET A 5 -28.56 -9.75 -5.26
N LEU A 6 -28.33 -8.88 -6.23
CA LEU A 6 -27.02 -8.29 -6.49
C LEU A 6 -26.63 -7.47 -5.26
N PHE A 7 -25.87 -8.08 -4.34
CA PHE A 7 -25.09 -7.33 -3.37
C PHE A 7 -24.00 -6.58 -4.13
N VAL A 8 -24.38 -5.43 -4.71
CA VAL A 8 -23.41 -4.41 -5.08
C VAL A 8 -22.90 -3.87 -3.74
N SER A 9 -21.77 -4.40 -3.26
CA SER A 9 -21.00 -3.79 -2.17
C SER A 9 -20.49 -2.45 -2.67
N ALA A 10 -21.38 -1.46 -2.73
CA ALA A 10 -21.03 -0.09 -3.01
C ALA A 10 -20.34 0.46 -1.76
N CYS A 11 -19.07 0.83 -1.90
CA CYS A 11 -18.45 1.78 -1.00
C CYS A 11 -19.33 3.04 -0.99
N THR A 12 -20.09 3.27 0.08
CA THR A 12 -20.94 4.46 0.20
C THR A 12 -20.16 5.58 0.88
N THR A 13 -20.24 6.79 0.35
CA THR A 13 -19.71 7.98 1.00
C THR A 13 -20.56 8.30 2.24
N VAL A 14 -20.02 8.04 3.43
CA VAL A 14 -20.63 8.44 4.70
C VAL A 14 -19.78 9.57 5.29
N PRO A 15 -20.39 10.68 5.78
CA PRO A 15 -19.64 11.75 6.41
C PRO A 15 -18.88 11.27 7.66
N LYS A 16 -17.56 11.48 7.68
CA LYS A 16 -16.68 11.13 8.81
C LYS A 16 -16.70 12.25 9.87
N PRO A 17 -16.60 11.94 11.18
CA PRO A 17 -16.29 12.96 12.19
C PRO A 17 -15.01 13.72 11.82
N ALA A 18 -15.02 15.03 12.07
CA ALA A 18 -13.92 15.93 11.73
C ALA A 18 -12.59 15.40 12.25
N GLN A 19 -11.64 15.17 11.34
CA GLN A 19 -10.25 14.92 11.70
C GLN A 19 -9.63 16.19 12.29
N ALA A 20 -8.65 16.00 13.16
CA ALA A 20 -7.82 17.10 13.64
C ALA A 20 -7.29 17.92 12.45
N PRO A 21 -7.21 19.26 12.57
CA PRO A 21 -6.76 20.12 11.48
C PRO A 21 -5.46 19.60 10.88
N LEU A 22 -5.45 19.46 9.55
CA LEU A 22 -4.26 19.16 8.79
C LEU A 22 -3.20 20.24 9.11
N PRO A 23 -1.94 19.87 9.40
CA PRO A 23 -0.84 20.80 9.25
C PRO A 23 -0.92 21.36 7.83
N ALA A 24 -1.00 22.69 7.72
CA ALA A 24 -1.03 23.41 6.45
C ALA A 24 0.04 22.84 5.51
N ASP A 25 -0.35 22.59 4.25
CA ASP A 25 0.45 22.05 3.15
C ASP A 25 1.95 22.04 3.46
N ALA A 26 2.41 20.92 4.05
CA ALA A 26 3.83 20.72 4.24
C ALA A 26 4.45 20.78 2.83
N PRO A 27 5.45 21.65 2.59
CA PRO A 27 6.05 21.76 1.27
C PRO A 27 6.54 20.37 0.84
N LEU A 28 5.93 19.91 -0.26
CA LEU A 28 6.14 18.66 -1.00
C LEU A 28 7.60 18.56 -1.50
N GLY A 29 8.55 18.46 -0.58
CA GLY A 29 9.97 18.36 -0.91
C GLY A 29 10.23 17.11 -1.73
N ASP A 30 10.69 17.31 -2.96
CA ASP A 30 11.55 16.46 -3.81
C ASP A 30 11.16 15.03 -4.18
N CYS A 31 10.05 14.44 -3.73
CA CYS A 31 9.55 13.18 -4.29
C CYS A 31 8.16 13.31 -4.87
N CYS A 32 7.88 12.43 -5.82
CA CYS A 32 6.52 11.99 -6.08
C CYS A 32 5.69 13.05 -6.79
N GLN A 33 6.35 13.85 -7.62
CA GLN A 33 5.72 14.92 -8.38
C GLN A 33 4.86 14.33 -9.50
N LYS A 34 3.70 14.93 -9.73
CA LYS A 34 2.75 14.56 -10.80
C LYS A 34 2.25 13.11 -10.74
N PRO A 35 1.53 12.73 -9.67
CA PRO A 35 0.92 11.40 -9.55
C PRO A 35 -0.19 11.12 -10.57
N GLU A 36 -0.71 12.16 -11.23
CA GLU A 36 -1.74 12.04 -12.27
C GLU A 36 -1.14 11.63 -13.63
N ARG A 37 -0.72 10.36 -13.77
CA ARG A 37 -0.09 9.81 -15.00
C ARG A 37 -1.04 9.55 -16.20
N TYR A 38 -2.35 9.67 -16.01
CA TYR A 38 -3.37 9.37 -17.01
C TYR A 38 -4.22 10.62 -17.31
N PRO A 39 -4.73 10.79 -18.55
CA PRO A 39 -5.64 11.90 -18.86
C PRO A 39 -6.88 11.89 -17.95
N LYS A 40 -7.23 13.05 -17.37
CA LYS A 40 -8.38 13.17 -16.44
C LYS A 40 -9.69 12.66 -17.02
N GLY A 41 -9.95 12.95 -18.30
CA GLY A 41 -11.15 12.46 -18.99
C GLY A 41 -11.21 10.93 -19.12
N LEU A 42 -10.05 10.27 -19.30
CA LEU A 42 -9.97 8.81 -19.34
C LEU A 42 -10.25 8.21 -17.95
N VAL A 43 -9.70 8.82 -16.90
CA VAL A 43 -9.95 8.38 -15.52
C VAL A 43 -11.42 8.54 -15.14
N ALA A 44 -12.04 9.68 -15.47
CA ALA A 44 -13.47 9.92 -15.24
C ALA A 44 -14.36 8.91 -16.00
N LEU A 45 -13.99 8.54 -17.23
CA LEU A 45 -14.72 7.53 -18.00
C LEU A 45 -14.59 6.12 -17.40
N ALA A 46 -13.43 5.79 -16.83
CA ALA A 46 -13.15 4.49 -16.23
C ALA A 46 -13.72 4.33 -14.80
N GLU A 47 -14.03 5.43 -14.12
CA GLU A 47 -14.42 5.48 -12.71
C GLU A 47 -15.60 4.56 -12.34
N PRO A 48 -16.73 4.51 -13.08
CA PRO A 48 -17.84 3.61 -12.74
C PRO A 48 -17.44 2.12 -12.77
N PHE A 49 -16.35 1.79 -13.47
CA PHE A 49 -15.84 0.45 -13.64
C PHE A 49 -14.59 0.17 -12.79
N ALA A 50 -14.21 1.08 -11.89
CA ALA A 50 -13.00 0.97 -11.08
C ALA A 50 -12.88 -0.38 -10.34
N PRO A 51 -13.94 -0.95 -9.71
CA PRO A 51 -13.84 -2.28 -9.10
C PRO A 51 -13.52 -3.39 -10.10
N THR A 52 -14.16 -3.38 -11.27
CA THR A 52 -13.95 -4.40 -12.31
C THR A 52 -12.56 -4.29 -12.91
N ILE A 53 -12.15 -3.08 -13.30
CA ILE A 53 -10.81 -2.79 -13.85
C ILE A 53 -9.74 -3.14 -12.81
N GLY A 54 -9.92 -2.73 -11.55
CA GLY A 54 -8.99 -3.02 -10.47
C GLY A 54 -8.80 -4.51 -10.23
N ARG A 55 -9.88 -5.30 -10.26
CA ARG A 55 -9.78 -6.77 -10.15
C ARG A 55 -9.04 -7.40 -11.32
N MET A 56 -9.31 -6.95 -12.55
CA MET A 56 -8.60 -7.41 -13.73
C MET A 56 -7.11 -7.08 -13.65
N VAL A 57 -6.76 -5.84 -13.31
CA VAL A 57 -5.38 -5.37 -13.12
C VAL A 57 -4.66 -6.19 -12.05
N ALA A 58 -5.31 -6.48 -10.93
CA ALA A 58 -4.73 -7.26 -9.85
C ALA A 58 -4.57 -8.77 -10.17
N ALA A 59 -5.38 -9.32 -11.09
CA ALA A 59 -5.30 -10.71 -11.51
C ALA A 59 -4.13 -10.99 -12.48
N VAL A 60 -3.62 -9.97 -13.17
CA VAL A 60 -2.51 -10.13 -14.12
C VAL A 60 -1.17 -10.13 -13.39
N VAL A 61 -0.62 -11.33 -13.21
CA VAL A 61 0.71 -11.60 -12.64
C VAL A 61 1.57 -12.27 -13.70
N TRP A 62 2.62 -11.59 -14.18
CA TRP A 62 3.57 -12.16 -15.15
C TRP A 62 4.66 -12.96 -14.45
N ARG A 63 5.14 -12.48 -13.30
CA ARG A 63 6.11 -13.19 -12.45
C ARG A 63 5.90 -12.86 -10.99
N LYS A 64 6.39 -13.74 -10.13
CA LYS A 64 6.62 -13.44 -8.72
C LYS A 64 7.76 -12.43 -8.57
N GLY A 65 7.77 -11.72 -7.45
CA GLY A 65 8.82 -10.79 -7.07
C GLY A 65 10.14 -11.51 -6.82
N ASP A 66 11.24 -10.85 -7.18
CA ASP A 66 12.56 -11.47 -7.15
C ASP A 66 13.04 -11.83 -5.73
N LEU A 67 12.52 -11.18 -4.68
CA LEU A 67 12.87 -11.52 -3.29
C LEU A 67 12.50 -12.95 -2.92
N LEU A 68 11.42 -13.50 -3.49
CA LEU A 68 11.01 -14.89 -3.23
C LEU A 68 11.96 -15.93 -3.84
N ARG A 69 12.93 -15.51 -4.65
CA ARG A 69 13.99 -16.38 -5.19
C ARG A 69 15.15 -16.53 -4.22
N HIS A 70 15.20 -15.71 -3.17
CA HIS A 70 16.34 -15.57 -2.28
C HIS A 70 15.92 -15.75 -0.82
N ASP A 71 15.94 -16.98 -0.30
CA ASP A 71 15.55 -17.29 1.08
C ASP A 71 16.29 -16.41 2.11
N ALA A 72 17.59 -16.19 1.88
CA ALA A 72 18.39 -15.32 2.74
C ALA A 72 17.89 -13.86 2.80
N ALA A 73 17.28 -13.35 1.73
CA ALA A 73 16.66 -12.02 1.72
C ALA A 73 15.37 -11.99 2.56
N ILE A 74 14.55 -13.04 2.46
CA ILE A 74 13.33 -13.21 3.24
C ILE A 74 13.67 -13.37 4.73
N ASP A 75 14.63 -14.21 5.06
CA ASP A 75 15.13 -14.39 6.43
C ASP A 75 15.67 -13.08 7.00
N ARG A 76 16.43 -12.32 6.18
CA ARG A 76 16.94 -11.01 6.59
C ARG A 76 15.82 -10.04 6.94
N LEU A 77 14.75 -9.99 6.14
CA LEU A 77 13.57 -9.16 6.39
C LEU A 77 12.82 -9.61 7.65
N LEU A 78 12.53 -10.91 7.77
CA LEU A 78 11.83 -11.49 8.92
C LEU A 78 12.58 -11.28 10.24
N ALA A 79 13.91 -11.34 10.21
CA ALA A 79 14.74 -11.07 11.39
C ALA A 79 14.68 -9.62 11.86
N ASP A 80 14.48 -8.66 10.94
CA ASP A 80 14.36 -7.24 11.29
C ASP A 80 12.95 -6.87 11.78
N LEU A 81 11.92 -7.61 11.36
CA LEU A 81 10.52 -7.27 11.56
C LEU A 81 10.08 -7.29 13.04
N ARG A 82 9.33 -6.26 13.42
CA ARG A 82 8.67 -6.13 14.73
C ARG A 82 7.19 -5.81 14.54
N PRO A 83 6.31 -6.24 15.47
CA PRO A 83 4.88 -5.95 15.38
C PRO A 83 4.62 -4.45 15.15
N LEU A 84 3.71 -4.17 14.22
CA LEU A 84 3.33 -2.85 13.69
C LEU A 84 4.30 -2.24 12.67
N ASP A 85 5.39 -2.91 12.32
CA ASP A 85 6.18 -2.48 11.17
C ASP A 85 5.33 -2.54 9.89
N VAL A 86 5.53 -1.56 9.03
CA VAL A 86 4.90 -1.45 7.71
C VAL A 86 5.95 -1.73 6.66
N VAL A 87 5.67 -2.67 5.76
CA VAL A 87 6.49 -2.95 4.58
C VAL A 87 5.86 -2.26 3.38
N ALA A 88 6.60 -1.37 2.73
CA ALA A 88 6.24 -0.84 1.42
C ALA A 88 6.77 -1.76 0.33
N VAL A 89 5.91 -2.14 -0.60
CA VAL A 89 6.14 -3.25 -1.53
C VAL A 89 6.20 -2.73 -2.97
N SER A 90 7.31 -3.05 -3.64
CA SER A 90 7.50 -2.86 -5.09
C SER A 90 7.51 -4.22 -5.75
N ASN A 91 6.58 -4.48 -6.67
CA ASN A 91 6.54 -5.71 -7.47
C ASN A 91 6.22 -5.35 -8.92
N LYS A 92 7.24 -5.34 -9.79
CA LYS A 92 7.09 -5.04 -11.22
C LYS A 92 6.77 -6.29 -12.05
N GLY A 93 6.61 -7.44 -11.41
CA GLY A 93 6.07 -8.67 -12.00
C GLY A 93 4.54 -8.70 -12.11
N ARG A 94 3.84 -7.69 -11.56
CA ARG A 94 2.37 -7.57 -11.58
C ARG A 94 1.93 -6.34 -12.37
N LEU A 95 0.79 -6.42 -13.07
CA LEU A 95 0.25 -5.27 -13.81
C LEU A 95 -0.11 -4.11 -12.88
N SER A 96 -0.60 -4.39 -11.67
CA SER A 96 -0.84 -3.37 -10.64
C SER A 96 0.41 -2.57 -10.29
N GLY A 97 1.59 -3.18 -10.31
CA GLY A 97 2.87 -2.51 -10.06
C GLY A 97 3.32 -1.53 -11.16
N HIS A 98 2.63 -1.51 -12.30
CA HIS A 98 2.81 -0.54 -13.38
C HIS A 98 1.62 0.41 -13.53
N ALA A 99 0.42 -0.02 -13.14
CA ALA A 99 -0.80 0.79 -13.20
C ALA A 99 -0.89 1.81 -12.06
N ILE A 100 -0.38 1.46 -10.88
CA ILE A 100 -0.28 2.37 -9.73
C ILE A 100 1.03 3.17 -9.90
N PRO A 101 0.99 4.51 -9.88
CA PRO A 101 2.18 5.32 -10.07
C PRO A 101 3.15 5.17 -8.90
N GLY A 102 4.44 5.10 -9.21
CA GLY A 102 5.52 5.06 -8.21
C GLY A 102 6.29 3.74 -8.17
N HIS A 103 7.23 3.67 -7.24
CA HIS A 103 8.12 2.56 -7.00
C HIS A 103 7.41 1.51 -6.16
N PHE A 104 6.94 1.91 -4.99
CA PHE A 104 6.09 1.13 -4.10
C PHE A 104 4.61 1.37 -4.44
N GLY A 105 3.93 0.29 -4.80
CA GLY A 105 2.49 0.34 -5.16
C GLY A 105 1.58 -0.11 -4.02
N HIS A 106 2.13 -0.68 -2.95
CA HIS A 106 1.36 -1.31 -1.89
C HIS A 106 2.08 -1.24 -0.54
N VAL A 107 1.32 -1.42 0.54
CA VAL A 107 1.88 -1.62 1.89
C VAL A 107 1.19 -2.77 2.62
N ALA A 108 1.94 -3.50 3.44
CA ALA A 108 1.42 -4.51 4.35
C ALA A 108 1.94 -4.27 5.78
N ILE A 109 1.18 -4.70 6.78
CA ILE A 109 1.47 -4.48 8.20
C ILE A 109 1.87 -5.81 8.83
N TYR A 110 3.08 -5.90 9.36
CA TYR A 110 3.49 -7.06 10.13
C TYR A 110 2.85 -7.02 11.51
N VAL A 111 1.98 -7.98 11.80
CA VAL A 111 1.26 -8.09 13.07
C VAL A 111 1.93 -9.04 14.07
N GLY A 112 2.82 -9.91 13.57
CA GLY A 112 3.70 -10.72 14.38
C GLY A 112 3.21 -12.13 14.69
N THR A 113 4.10 -12.93 15.26
CA THR A 113 3.85 -14.31 15.68
C THR A 113 3.01 -14.38 16.96
N GLU A 114 2.49 -15.56 17.30
CA GLU A 114 1.80 -15.79 18.58
C GLU A 114 2.63 -15.29 19.77
N ALA A 115 3.93 -15.62 19.82
CA ALA A 115 4.81 -15.19 20.90
C ALA A 115 4.93 -13.66 20.99
N GLN A 116 5.01 -12.96 19.86
CA GLN A 116 5.04 -11.50 19.83
C GLN A 116 3.71 -10.87 20.25
N LEU A 117 2.58 -11.43 19.80
CA LEU A 117 1.24 -10.97 20.17
C LEU A 117 0.94 -11.19 21.66
N ARG A 118 1.41 -12.30 22.24
CA ARG A 118 1.33 -12.56 23.69
C ARG A 118 2.14 -11.53 24.48
N ARG A 119 3.39 -11.27 24.08
CA ARG A 119 4.23 -10.22 24.69
C ARG A 119 3.60 -8.83 24.59
N ALA A 120 2.89 -8.55 23.50
CA ALA A 120 2.18 -7.28 23.32
C ALA A 120 0.83 -7.22 24.08
N GLY A 121 0.42 -8.29 24.77
CA GLY A 121 -0.90 -8.40 25.42
C GLY A 121 -2.08 -8.42 24.45
N ALA A 122 -1.84 -8.60 23.15
CA ALA A 122 -2.87 -8.57 22.12
C ALA A 122 -3.50 -9.95 21.87
N TRP A 123 -2.79 -11.04 22.20
CA TRP A 123 -3.17 -12.41 21.82
C TRP A 123 -4.59 -12.82 22.22
N ASP A 124 -5.00 -12.54 23.45
CA ASP A 124 -6.30 -12.97 23.98
C ASP A 124 -7.44 -12.00 23.64
N HIS A 125 -7.16 -10.90 22.93
CA HIS A 125 -8.20 -9.97 22.51
C HIS A 125 -9.17 -10.66 21.53
N PRO A 126 -10.50 -10.48 21.64
CA PRO A 126 -11.48 -11.19 20.80
C PRO A 126 -11.23 -11.06 19.29
N ALA A 127 -10.81 -9.87 18.83
CA ALA A 127 -10.48 -9.63 17.42
C ALA A 127 -9.27 -10.46 16.92
N VAL A 128 -8.35 -10.84 17.81
CA VAL A 128 -7.16 -11.66 17.48
C VAL A 128 -7.47 -13.14 17.64
N ARG A 129 -8.25 -13.51 18.68
CA ARG A 129 -8.64 -14.89 19.00
C ARG A 129 -9.24 -15.66 17.82
N LYS A 130 -10.10 -15.01 17.04
CA LYS A 130 -10.72 -15.62 15.86
C LYS A 130 -9.72 -16.03 14.77
N HIS A 131 -8.47 -15.58 14.84
CA HIS A 131 -7.40 -15.83 13.87
C HIS A 131 -6.23 -16.65 14.41
N HIS A 132 -6.31 -17.21 15.63
CA HIS A 132 -5.20 -17.95 16.24
C HIS A 132 -4.65 -19.08 15.36
N ALA A 133 -5.51 -19.85 14.70
CA ALA A 133 -5.09 -20.92 13.79
C ALA A 133 -4.28 -20.36 12.61
N ALA A 134 -4.80 -19.31 11.94
CA ALA A 134 -4.11 -18.67 10.82
C ALA A 134 -2.75 -18.07 11.24
N ILE A 135 -2.67 -17.45 12.43
CA ILE A 135 -1.41 -16.87 12.94
C ILE A 135 -0.37 -17.98 13.19
N ARG A 136 -0.79 -19.13 13.72
CA ARG A 136 0.09 -20.30 13.93
C ARG A 136 0.56 -20.89 12.61
N ASP A 137 -0.28 -20.86 11.59
CA ASP A 137 0.06 -21.25 10.21
C ASP A 137 0.86 -20.15 9.44
N GLY A 138 1.33 -19.12 10.14
CA GLY A 138 2.24 -18.13 9.56
C GLY A 138 1.56 -16.97 8.83
N ALA A 139 0.27 -16.71 9.09
CA ALA A 139 -0.39 -15.48 8.66
C ALA A 139 0.05 -14.30 9.56
N LEU A 140 1.24 -13.76 9.25
CA LEU A 140 1.95 -12.77 10.06
C LEU A 140 1.70 -11.31 9.66
N PHE A 141 0.99 -11.09 8.56
CA PHE A 141 0.71 -9.76 8.02
C PHE A 141 -0.79 -9.50 7.95
N ILE A 142 -1.16 -8.22 7.99
CA ILE A 142 -2.47 -7.72 7.59
C ILE A 142 -2.26 -6.71 6.47
N GLU A 143 -3.04 -6.82 5.40
CA GLU A 143 -2.99 -5.89 4.27
C GLU A 143 -4.40 -5.63 3.73
N ALA A 144 -4.55 -4.55 2.97
CA ALA A 144 -5.76 -4.25 2.22
C ALA A 144 -5.44 -4.28 0.72
N ASP A 145 -5.93 -5.31 0.02
CA ASP A 145 -5.74 -5.49 -1.42
C ASP A 145 -7.09 -5.81 -2.10
N ASN A 146 -7.10 -6.31 -3.34
CA ASN A 146 -8.33 -6.63 -4.06
C ASN A 146 -9.25 -7.68 -3.39
N LYS A 147 -8.83 -8.31 -2.29
CA LYS A 147 -9.62 -9.22 -1.44
C LYS A 147 -10.21 -8.52 -0.20
N GLY A 148 -10.01 -7.21 -0.03
CA GLY A 148 -10.33 -6.47 1.18
C GLY A 148 -9.20 -6.53 2.20
N VAL A 149 -9.51 -6.24 3.47
CA VAL A 149 -8.56 -6.37 4.57
C VAL A 149 -8.49 -7.83 5.02
N HIS A 150 -7.33 -8.46 4.90
CA HIS A 150 -7.15 -9.87 5.27
C HIS A 150 -5.79 -10.13 5.92
N LEU A 151 -5.64 -11.30 6.54
CA LEU A 151 -4.32 -11.77 6.97
C LEU A 151 -3.59 -12.41 5.78
N SER A 152 -2.27 -12.29 5.76
CA SER A 152 -1.42 -12.93 4.76
C SER A 152 -0.13 -13.48 5.35
N THR A 153 0.44 -14.46 4.65
CA THR A 153 1.69 -15.10 5.01
C THR A 153 2.89 -14.27 4.54
N ALA A 154 4.08 -14.53 5.10
CA ALA A 154 5.29 -13.86 4.64
C ALA A 154 5.57 -14.04 3.13
N PRO A 155 5.44 -15.24 2.52
CA PRO A 155 5.60 -15.37 1.07
C PRO A 155 4.60 -14.57 0.24
N ALA A 156 3.41 -14.28 0.77
CA ALA A 156 2.41 -13.46 0.06
C ALA A 156 2.71 -11.96 0.22
N ALA A 157 2.93 -11.50 1.45
CA ALA A 157 3.17 -10.08 1.75
C ALA A 157 4.54 -9.58 1.25
N LEU A 158 5.52 -10.48 1.12
CA LEU A 158 6.88 -10.19 0.67
C LEU A 158 7.13 -10.61 -0.79
N ASP A 159 6.07 -10.92 -1.55
CA ASP A 159 6.13 -11.16 -3.00
C ASP A 159 6.49 -9.86 -3.73
N ALA A 160 7.77 -9.52 -3.75
CA ALA A 160 8.27 -8.20 -4.12
C ALA A 160 9.66 -8.26 -4.77
N ASP A 161 9.98 -7.25 -5.57
CA ASP A 161 11.32 -6.96 -6.08
C ASP A 161 12.10 -6.09 -5.09
N ALA A 162 11.39 -5.21 -4.37
CA ALA A 162 11.99 -4.38 -3.36
C ALA A 162 11.02 -4.08 -2.20
N ILE A 163 11.56 -3.96 -0.99
CA ILE A 163 10.82 -3.69 0.24
C ILE A 163 11.52 -2.59 1.04
N ALA A 164 10.78 -1.55 1.40
CA ALA A 164 11.19 -0.60 2.43
C ALA A 164 10.45 -0.90 3.74
N LEU A 165 11.21 -1.02 4.84
CA LEU A 165 10.69 -1.34 6.16
C LEU A 165 10.60 -0.07 7.03
N LEU A 166 9.39 0.25 7.47
CA LEU A 166 9.08 1.43 8.27
C LEU A 166 8.55 1.00 9.65
N ARG A 167 9.12 1.54 10.72
CA ARG A 167 8.77 1.17 12.11
C ARG A 167 8.11 2.32 12.87
N PRO A 168 6.92 2.12 13.47
CA PRO A 168 6.31 3.15 14.31
C PRO A 168 7.19 3.53 15.50
N ALA A 169 7.49 4.82 15.61
CA ALA A 169 8.20 5.41 16.74
C ALA A 169 7.22 6.09 17.72
N GLY A 170 7.66 6.32 18.96
CA GLY A 170 6.86 7.07 19.95
C GLY A 170 5.63 6.36 20.52
N LEU A 171 5.35 5.09 20.15
CA LEU A 171 4.21 4.35 20.70
C LEU A 171 4.56 3.61 21.99
N GLY A 172 3.85 3.91 23.07
CA GLY A 172 3.88 3.15 24.33
C GLY A 172 3.18 1.79 24.22
N ALA A 173 3.41 0.90 25.21
CA ALA A 173 2.93 -0.49 25.16
C ALA A 173 1.41 -0.62 25.01
N MET A 174 0.63 0.15 25.77
CA MET A 174 -0.84 0.18 25.67
C MET A 174 -1.30 0.58 24.26
N ARG A 175 -0.69 1.63 23.69
CA ARG A 175 -1.05 2.11 22.36
C ARG A 175 -0.68 1.10 21.26
N ARG A 176 0.46 0.41 21.40
CA ARG A 176 0.86 -0.68 20.51
C ARG A 176 -0.16 -1.83 20.53
N ARG A 177 -0.62 -2.24 21.70
CA ARG A 177 -1.68 -3.25 21.85
C ARG A 177 -2.98 -2.81 21.17
N GLN A 178 -3.40 -1.56 21.38
CA GLN A 178 -4.57 -0.98 20.72
C GLN A 178 -4.42 -0.93 19.19
N ALA A 179 -3.25 -0.57 18.68
CA ALA A 179 -2.99 -0.57 17.24
C ALA A 179 -3.07 -1.98 16.65
N LEU A 180 -2.42 -2.97 17.28
CA LEU A 180 -2.47 -4.36 16.83
C LEU A 180 -3.92 -4.84 16.74
N THR A 181 -4.66 -4.73 17.85
CA THR A 181 -6.07 -5.13 17.90
C THR A 181 -6.96 -4.33 16.93
N GLY A 182 -6.63 -3.06 16.69
CA GLY A 182 -7.30 -2.20 15.70
C GLY A 182 -7.12 -2.68 14.25
N PHE A 183 -5.95 -3.20 13.88
CA PHE A 183 -5.77 -3.83 12.56
C PHE A 183 -6.61 -5.11 12.44
N TYR A 184 -6.59 -5.97 13.46
CA TYR A 184 -7.40 -7.19 13.49
C TYR A 184 -8.92 -6.93 13.44
N GLN A 185 -9.40 -5.84 14.05
CA GLN A 185 -10.81 -5.43 13.98
C GLN A 185 -11.24 -5.05 12.56
N ARG A 186 -10.31 -4.64 11.69
CA ARG A 186 -10.60 -4.25 10.30
C ARG A 186 -10.55 -5.41 9.32
N VAL A 187 -10.06 -6.59 9.73
CA VAL A 187 -10.11 -7.80 8.89
C VAL A 187 -11.54 -8.09 8.45
N GLY A 188 -11.75 -8.19 7.14
CA GLY A 188 -13.04 -8.32 6.47
C GLY A 188 -13.59 -7.03 5.86
N MET A 189 -12.97 -5.87 6.12
CA MET A 189 -13.37 -4.59 5.52
C MET A 189 -13.15 -4.62 3.99
N PRO A 190 -14.11 -4.16 3.16
CA PRO A 190 -13.95 -4.15 1.72
C PRO A 190 -12.81 -3.24 1.26
N PHE A 191 -12.26 -3.54 0.08
CA PHE A 191 -11.23 -2.71 -0.55
C PHE A 191 -11.84 -1.51 -1.25
N ASP A 192 -11.20 -0.35 -1.08
CA ASP A 192 -11.54 0.86 -1.81
C ASP A 192 -10.80 0.95 -3.16
N TYR A 193 -11.51 0.68 -4.25
CA TYR A 193 -10.97 0.79 -5.61
C TYR A 193 -10.87 2.23 -6.12
N TYR A 194 -11.43 3.20 -5.40
CA TYR A 194 -11.40 4.62 -5.77
C TYR A 194 -10.22 5.36 -5.12
N PHE A 195 -9.57 4.73 -4.14
CA PHE A 195 -8.47 5.30 -3.35
C PHE A 195 -8.85 6.67 -2.76
N ASP A 196 -9.97 6.73 -2.08
CA ASP A 196 -10.56 7.93 -1.50
C ASP A 196 -10.59 7.88 0.03
N LEU A 197 -9.71 8.67 0.67
CA LEU A 197 -9.67 8.82 2.14
C LEU A 197 -10.97 9.36 2.75
N ASP A 198 -11.84 9.93 1.92
CA ASP A 198 -13.13 10.47 2.37
C ASP A 198 -14.21 9.38 2.45
N THR A 199 -13.95 8.17 1.93
CA THR A 199 -14.85 7.02 2.03
C THR A 199 -14.55 6.17 3.27
N THR A 200 -15.56 5.88 4.10
CA THR A 200 -15.33 5.19 5.39
C THR A 200 -15.78 3.73 5.43
N SER A 201 -16.57 3.28 4.46
CA SER A 201 -17.13 1.92 4.43
C SER A 201 -16.17 0.86 3.85
N CYS A 202 -15.06 1.30 3.25
CA CYS A 202 -14.03 0.46 2.65
C CYS A 202 -12.68 1.17 2.79
N THR A 203 -11.57 0.46 2.54
CA THR A 203 -10.24 1.04 2.73
C THR A 203 -9.21 0.51 1.75
N PHE A 204 -8.14 1.29 1.54
CA PHE A 204 -6.95 0.87 0.81
C PHE A 204 -5.73 0.80 1.74
N CYS A 205 -4.62 0.24 1.24
CA CYS A 205 -3.50 -0.19 2.08
C CYS A 205 -2.89 0.91 2.97
N THR A 206 -2.66 2.12 2.45
CA THR A 206 -2.10 3.24 3.24
C THR A 206 -3.14 3.94 4.10
N GLU A 207 -4.42 3.95 3.71
CA GLU A 207 -5.50 4.43 4.57
C GLU A 207 -5.70 3.54 5.79
N LEU A 208 -5.60 2.22 5.64
CA LEU A 208 -5.66 1.27 6.74
C LEU A 208 -4.59 1.62 7.81
N VAL A 209 -3.36 1.90 7.37
CA VAL A 209 -2.27 2.36 8.25
C VAL A 209 -2.63 3.71 8.88
N ASN A 210 -3.04 4.70 8.09
CA ASN A 210 -3.37 6.04 8.57
C ASN A 210 -4.52 6.04 9.60
N THR A 211 -5.50 5.17 9.42
CA THR A 211 -6.67 5.06 10.29
C THR A 211 -6.31 4.39 11.62
N VAL A 212 -5.45 3.38 11.61
CA VAL A 212 -5.06 2.66 12.83
C VAL A 212 -3.90 3.33 13.56
N LEU A 213 -3.04 4.05 12.85
CA LEU A 213 -1.83 4.71 13.35
C LEU A 213 -1.77 6.19 12.92
N PRO A 214 -2.76 7.03 13.28
CA PRO A 214 -2.78 8.44 12.88
C PRO A 214 -1.56 9.24 13.37
N GLU A 215 -0.91 8.79 14.45
CA GLU A 215 0.32 9.39 15.00
C GLU A 215 1.51 9.31 14.02
N MET A 216 1.41 8.44 13.01
CA MET A 216 2.43 8.32 11.98
C MET A 216 2.40 9.47 10.98
N ARG A 217 1.36 10.31 10.98
CA ARG A 217 1.28 11.55 10.19
C ARG A 217 1.60 11.28 8.72
N LEU A 218 0.89 10.32 8.12
CA LEU A 218 1.12 9.97 6.73
C LEU A 218 0.76 11.15 5.81
N PRO A 219 1.60 11.47 4.80
CA PRO A 219 1.32 12.56 3.88
C PRO A 219 0.06 12.25 3.06
N THR A 220 -0.87 13.20 3.05
CA THR A 220 -2.10 13.15 2.25
C THR A 220 -2.04 14.18 1.13
N ARG A 221 -2.57 13.86 -0.05
CA ARG A 221 -2.69 14.84 -1.15
C ARG A 221 -3.94 14.60 -1.98
N ARG A 222 -4.24 15.55 -2.88
CA ARG A 222 -5.27 15.37 -3.90
C ARG A 222 -4.69 14.80 -5.20
N VAL A 223 -5.28 13.72 -5.69
CA VAL A 223 -4.97 13.10 -6.99
C VAL A 223 -6.28 12.74 -7.67
N TYR A 224 -6.49 13.18 -8.91
CA TYR A 224 -7.75 13.05 -9.64
C TYR A 224 -8.97 13.53 -8.83
N GLY A 225 -8.80 14.62 -8.07
CA GLY A 225 -9.85 15.22 -7.24
C GLY A 225 -10.06 14.59 -5.86
N ARG A 226 -9.51 13.41 -5.59
CA ARG A 226 -9.71 12.66 -4.33
C ARG A 226 -8.54 12.81 -3.38
N ARG A 227 -8.80 12.75 -2.07
CA ARG A 227 -7.72 12.72 -1.07
C ARG A 227 -7.17 11.30 -0.98
N LEU A 228 -5.86 11.13 -1.11
CA LEU A 228 -5.20 9.83 -0.98
C LEU A 228 -3.81 9.93 -0.34
N ILE A 229 -3.24 8.77 -0.01
CA ILE A 229 -1.88 8.62 0.57
C ILE A 229 -1.07 7.72 -0.37
N LEU A 230 -0.03 8.26 -0.99
CA LEU A 230 0.86 7.49 -1.86
C LEU A 230 1.89 6.71 -1.01
N PRO A 231 2.10 5.40 -1.24
CA PRO A 231 3.12 4.63 -0.52
C PRO A 231 4.52 5.24 -0.64
N ASP A 232 4.89 5.71 -1.83
CA ASP A 232 6.19 6.36 -2.06
C ASP A 232 6.38 7.64 -1.25
N GLU A 233 5.34 8.45 -1.10
CA GLU A 233 5.41 9.65 -0.27
C GLU A 233 5.56 9.31 1.20
N VAL A 234 4.91 8.24 1.67
CA VAL A 234 5.10 7.73 3.03
C VAL A 234 6.57 7.34 3.25
N VAL A 235 7.17 6.62 2.30
CA VAL A 235 8.59 6.23 2.39
C VAL A 235 9.49 7.48 2.34
N ALA A 236 9.33 8.36 1.36
CA ALA A 236 10.13 9.58 1.20
C ALA A 236 10.02 10.54 2.41
N ALA A 237 8.82 10.71 2.95
CA ALA A 237 8.62 11.51 4.16
C ALA A 237 9.28 10.84 5.38
N THR A 238 9.26 9.52 5.46
CA THR A 238 9.89 8.76 6.56
C THR A 238 11.42 8.83 6.53
N THR A 239 12.05 8.72 5.36
CA THR A 239 13.52 8.82 5.26
C THR A 239 14.02 10.18 5.72
N ARG A 240 13.23 11.23 5.48
CA ARG A 240 13.47 12.63 5.89
C ARG A 240 12.96 12.99 7.29
N GLY A 241 12.49 12.01 8.08
CA GLY A 241 12.04 12.23 9.46
C GLY A 241 10.77 13.06 9.60
N ARG A 242 9.92 13.11 8.56
CA ARG A 242 8.69 13.91 8.53
C ARG A 242 7.44 13.13 8.97
N THR A 243 7.55 11.81 9.16
CA THR A 243 6.48 10.95 9.68
C THR A 243 6.75 10.55 11.13
N GLY A 244 5.80 9.86 11.77
CA GLY A 244 6.04 9.17 13.04
C GLY A 244 6.76 7.82 12.89
N PHE A 245 7.14 7.45 11.66
CA PHE A 245 7.91 6.24 11.39
C PHE A 245 9.41 6.49 11.48
N THR A 246 10.16 5.46 11.85
CA THR A 246 11.61 5.34 11.63
C THR A 246 11.86 4.42 10.43
N PHE A 247 12.69 4.84 9.49
CA PHE A 247 13.17 3.96 8.43
C PHE A 247 14.14 2.92 9.00
N VAL A 248 13.87 1.62 8.78
CA VAL A 248 14.68 0.51 9.29
C VAL A 248 15.67 0.02 8.23
N ARG A 249 15.18 -0.35 7.04
CA ARG A 249 15.97 -0.94 5.97
C ARG A 249 15.26 -0.83 4.63
N TYR A 250 16.03 -0.87 3.55
CA TYR A 250 15.56 -1.15 2.20
C TYR A 250 16.21 -2.44 1.71
N VAL A 251 15.44 -3.36 1.13
CA VAL A 251 15.96 -4.60 0.54
C VAL A 251 15.50 -4.66 -0.90
N ARG A 252 16.39 -5.01 -1.82
CA ARG A 252 16.08 -5.17 -3.25
C ARG A 252 16.64 -6.49 -3.74
N ALA A 253 15.94 -7.13 -4.65
CA ALA A 253 16.40 -8.31 -5.36
C ALA A 253 16.23 -8.15 -6.87
N GLY A 254 17.09 -8.85 -7.59
CA GLY A 254 16.95 -9.13 -9.01
C GLY A 254 17.09 -10.64 -9.28
N PRO A 255 17.15 -11.05 -10.55
CA PRO A 255 17.20 -12.46 -10.92
C PRO A 255 18.37 -13.24 -10.30
N ASP A 256 19.53 -12.58 -10.19
CA ASP A 256 20.82 -13.20 -9.86
C ASP A 256 21.35 -12.84 -8.46
N GLY A 257 20.64 -12.01 -7.70
CA GLY A 257 21.09 -11.60 -6.37
C GLY A 257 20.15 -10.65 -5.65
N TRP A 258 20.53 -10.32 -4.41
CA TRP A 258 19.79 -9.41 -3.54
C TRP A 258 20.74 -8.59 -2.68
N GLU A 259 20.26 -7.43 -2.22
CA GLU A 259 21.04 -6.49 -1.44
C GLU A 259 20.21 -5.94 -0.27
N ALA A 260 20.88 -5.79 0.88
CA ALA A 260 20.36 -5.03 2.02
C ALA A 260 20.94 -3.61 1.99
N LEU A 261 20.08 -2.65 1.73
CA LEU A 261 20.41 -1.25 1.44
C LEU A 261 19.90 -0.30 2.54
N GLY A 262 20.34 0.96 2.45
CA GLY A 262 19.99 2.04 3.39
C GLY A 262 19.08 3.11 2.80
N ARG A 263 18.90 4.21 3.56
CA ARG A 263 18.05 5.36 3.21
C ARG A 263 18.40 5.97 1.86
N ASN A 264 19.69 6.24 1.62
CA ASN A 264 20.13 6.90 0.40
C ASN A 264 19.71 6.12 -0.86
N LYS A 265 19.79 4.78 -0.83
CA LYS A 265 19.41 3.96 -1.97
C LYS A 265 17.91 3.90 -2.24
N VAL A 266 17.07 3.91 -1.20
CA VAL A 266 15.62 4.01 -1.44
C VAL A 266 15.25 5.40 -1.99
N GLU A 267 15.94 6.46 -1.55
CA GLU A 267 15.71 7.81 -2.08
C GLU A 267 16.15 7.94 -3.54
N GLU A 268 17.29 7.34 -3.92
CA GLU A 268 17.74 7.24 -5.31
C GLU A 268 16.71 6.50 -6.20
N ASP A 269 16.22 5.34 -5.76
CA ASP A 269 15.25 4.54 -6.52
C ASP A 269 13.90 5.27 -6.67
N LEU A 270 13.45 5.97 -5.61
CA LEU A 270 12.26 6.84 -5.67
C LEU A 270 12.46 7.97 -6.69
N LEU A 271 13.58 8.69 -6.63
CA LEU A 271 13.88 9.76 -7.58
C LEU A 271 13.92 9.25 -9.03
N ALA A 272 14.54 8.10 -9.26
CA ALA A 272 14.62 7.49 -10.59
C ALA A 272 13.23 7.13 -11.14
N GLU A 273 12.34 6.56 -10.33
CA GLU A 273 10.99 6.19 -10.76
C GLU A 273 10.11 7.40 -11.05
N TRP A 274 10.22 8.46 -10.26
CA TRP A 274 9.43 9.68 -10.44
C TRP A 274 9.99 10.65 -11.48
N SER A 275 11.22 10.42 -11.95
CA SER A 275 11.82 11.13 -13.08
C SER A 275 11.41 10.55 -14.45
N LYS A 276 10.72 9.39 -14.47
CA LYS A 276 10.24 8.78 -15.72
C LYS A 276 9.19 9.68 -16.40
N PRO A 277 9.14 9.70 -17.75
CA PRO A 277 8.14 10.47 -18.48
C PRO A 277 6.72 10.14 -18.04
N GLU A 278 5.84 11.15 -18.01
CA GLU A 278 4.48 11.08 -17.44
C GLU A 278 3.58 9.99 -18.05
N ARG A 279 3.86 9.51 -19.27
CA ARG A 279 2.92 8.66 -20.03
C ARG A 279 3.38 7.20 -20.09
N PRO A 280 2.50 6.24 -19.73
CA PRO A 280 2.71 4.84 -20.08
C PRO A 280 2.90 4.71 -21.60
N PRO A 281 3.84 3.86 -22.09
CA PRO A 281 4.12 3.72 -23.52
C PRO A 281 2.88 3.43 -24.38
N GLN A 282 1.90 2.74 -23.78
CA GLN A 282 0.64 2.34 -24.38
C GLN A 282 -0.32 3.52 -24.68
N VAL A 283 -0.21 4.63 -23.96
CA VAL A 283 -1.01 5.85 -24.19
C VAL A 283 -0.32 6.75 -25.23
N ALA A 284 1.01 6.80 -25.20
CA ALA A 284 1.81 7.56 -26.16
C ALA A 284 1.74 7.02 -27.61
N SER A 285 1.32 5.76 -27.81
CA SER A 285 1.08 5.18 -29.14
C SER A 285 -0.29 5.59 -29.70
N LEU A 286 -1.33 5.66 -28.86
CA LEU A 286 -2.68 6.10 -29.24
C LEU A 286 -2.71 7.56 -29.68
N GLU A 287 -2.01 8.45 -28.97
CA GLU A 287 -1.96 9.88 -29.32
C GLU A 287 -1.20 10.15 -30.62
N ARG A 288 -0.08 9.44 -30.87
CA ARG A 288 0.63 9.50 -32.16
C ARG A 288 -0.25 9.07 -33.31
N TRP A 289 -1.13 8.10 -33.09
CA TRP A 289 -2.09 7.67 -34.09
C TRP A 289 -3.19 8.72 -34.35
N THR A 290 -3.68 9.39 -33.31
CA THR A 290 -4.66 10.49 -33.46
C THR A 290 -4.03 11.75 -34.07
N GLN A 291 -2.82 12.13 -33.68
CA GLN A 291 -2.11 13.30 -34.23
C GLN A 291 -1.76 13.10 -35.72
N ASN A 292 -1.38 11.89 -36.12
CA ASN A 292 -1.15 11.56 -37.54
C ASN A 292 -2.43 11.54 -38.39
N ARG A 293 -3.61 11.46 -37.78
CA ARG A 293 -4.90 11.57 -38.49
C ARG A 293 -5.40 13.01 -38.57
N THR A 294 -5.12 13.85 -37.59
CA THR A 294 -5.51 15.27 -37.61
C THR A 294 -4.55 16.16 -38.40
N GLY A 295 -3.30 15.73 -38.63
CA GLY A 295 -2.33 16.40 -39.50
C GLY A 295 -2.41 16.05 -40.99
N ARG A 296 -3.40 15.25 -41.40
CA ARG A 296 -3.77 15.04 -42.82
C ARG A 296 -5.10 15.73 -43.11
N ARG A 297 -5.08 17.06 -43.15
CA ARG A 297 -6.01 17.88 -43.93
C ARG A 297 -5.23 19.03 -44.52
#